data_AF-A0A6I3N2P0-F1
#
_entry.id   AF-A0A6I3N2P0-F1
#
_cell.length_a   1.000
_cell.length_b   1.000
_cell.length_c   1.000
_cell.angle_alpha   90.00
_cell.angle_beta   90.00
_cell.angle_gamma   90.00
#
_symmetry.space_group_name_H-M   'P 1'
#
loop_
_entity.id
_entity.type
_entity.pdbx_description
1 polymer ?
#
loop_
_entity_poly.entity_id
_entity_poly.type
_entity_poly.pdbx_seq_one_letter_code
_entity_poly.pdbx_strand_id
1 'polypeptide(L)'
;MKPVSNEFGEWIKGQRFTVFLAIFCAILPLLINPFVRLLGTPHFLSIIAKDDYLGMYIYDICNIMFIVAGLLVVTSSNFLLNSKDYDKAERLTRYVQDKFGSGSSLYLEGREALYQRMSKGCKQFYYSWVVVWIVWLILYIGKLIFIIRMDHFSYSPGLNSIDLYKIQGLFENICNLINSGAFFFIYLVITISTVKQAVPNHSLKEMHRYIIILLFLGLVCILFDFNALFVDGSKSYYLWELVIQLIISLIASISMIAVVGRLNSSFMDIPQWMILSLYLYAALQMFYPLGLLNQYVSNEMVDDSSVVALQSALDIIYKGFYFCAFLGKICMLLTIKWIMSNNRFLFYSTHIAQVLAESEDMMKEFNRYYERSR
;
A
#
# COMPACT_ATOMS: atom_id res chain seq x y z
N MET A 1 -13.97 17.01 -30.13
CA MET A 1 -13.33 16.59 -28.87
C MET A 1 -13.78 17.57 -27.79
N LYS A 2 -14.58 17.12 -26.81
CA LYS A 2 -14.90 17.95 -25.63
C LYS A 2 -13.58 18.24 -24.88
N PRO A 3 -13.35 19.47 -24.39
CA PRO A 3 -12.16 19.76 -23.61
C PRO A 3 -12.15 18.86 -22.36
N VAL A 4 -11.05 18.11 -22.17
CA VAL A 4 -10.79 17.39 -20.93
C VAL A 4 -10.89 18.40 -19.80
N SER A 5 -11.85 18.20 -18.89
CA SER A 5 -12.08 19.12 -17.78
C SER A 5 -10.79 19.29 -16.98
N ASN A 6 -10.38 20.54 -16.76
CA ASN A 6 -9.24 20.92 -15.91
C ASN A 6 -9.41 20.53 -14.42
N GLU A 7 -10.48 19.82 -14.06
CA GLU A 7 -10.82 19.37 -12.70
C GLU A 7 -9.64 18.65 -12.04
N PHE A 8 -8.94 17.78 -12.78
CA PHE A 8 -7.76 17.10 -12.26
C PHE A 8 -6.59 18.06 -12.00
N GLY A 9 -6.32 18.98 -12.92
CA GLY A 9 -5.25 19.97 -12.78
C GLY A 9 -5.51 20.93 -11.62
N GLU A 10 -6.77 21.31 -11.41
CA GLU A 10 -7.19 22.11 -10.25
C GLU A 10 -7.10 21.32 -8.95
N TRP A 11 -7.48 20.03 -8.95
CA TRP A 11 -7.32 19.16 -7.80
C TRP A 11 -5.86 18.99 -7.41
N ILE A 12 -4.95 18.71 -8.36
CA ILE A 12 -3.50 18.65 -8.09
C ILE A 12 -3.00 19.97 -7.48
N LYS A 13 -3.45 21.11 -8.01
CA LYS A 13 -3.11 22.42 -7.44
C LYS A 13 -3.61 22.57 -6.01
N GLY A 14 -4.74 21.98 -5.65
CA GLY A 14 -5.22 21.88 -4.26
C GLY A 14 -4.36 20.97 -3.38
N GLN A 15 -3.68 19.98 -3.96
CA GLN A 15 -2.83 19.01 -3.25
C GLN A 15 -1.33 19.30 -3.28
N ARG A 16 -0.94 20.54 -3.61
CA ARG A 16 0.47 20.96 -3.75
C ARG A 16 1.35 20.54 -2.58
N PHE A 17 0.87 20.66 -1.33
CA PHE A 17 1.66 20.29 -0.15
C PHE A 17 1.95 18.78 -0.10
N THR A 18 0.95 17.93 -0.33
CA THR A 18 1.14 16.47 -0.33
C THR A 18 2.06 16.04 -1.47
N VAL A 19 1.90 16.62 -2.66
CA VAL A 19 2.75 16.33 -3.83
C VAL A 19 4.19 16.81 -3.60
N PHE A 20 4.37 18.03 -3.07
CA PHE A 20 5.70 18.57 -2.77
C PHE A 20 6.41 17.75 -1.69
N LEU A 21 5.73 17.43 -0.59
CA LEU A 21 6.26 16.59 0.48
C LEU A 21 6.67 15.22 -0.04
N ALA A 22 5.84 14.60 -0.87
CA ALA A 22 6.13 13.32 -1.52
C ALA A 22 7.40 13.38 -2.39
N ILE A 23 7.49 14.37 -3.27
CA ILE A 23 8.66 14.57 -4.14
C ILE A 23 9.91 14.84 -3.30
N PHE A 24 9.79 15.66 -2.27
CA PHE A 24 10.89 15.96 -1.35
C PHE A 24 11.38 14.69 -0.64
N CYS A 25 10.48 13.89 -0.06
CA CYS A 25 10.84 12.63 0.60
C CYS A 25 11.41 11.58 -0.39
N ALA A 26 11.03 11.62 -1.67
CA ALA A 26 11.56 10.71 -2.70
C ALA A 26 12.99 11.08 -3.12
N ILE A 27 13.25 12.38 -3.24
CA ILE A 27 14.52 12.93 -3.76
C ILE A 27 15.57 13.05 -2.65
N LEU A 28 15.15 13.35 -1.42
CA LEU A 28 16.05 13.61 -0.29
C LEU A 28 17.07 12.48 -0.07
N PRO A 29 16.70 11.18 -0.03
CA PRO A 29 17.66 10.08 0.12
C PRO A 29 18.69 9.99 -1.02
N LEU A 30 18.31 10.39 -2.24
CA LEU A 30 19.19 10.35 -3.42
C LEU A 30 20.19 11.51 -3.43
N LEU A 31 19.81 12.67 -2.89
CA LEU A 31 20.66 13.86 -2.87
C LEU A 31 21.73 13.83 -1.79
N ILE A 32 21.54 13.05 -0.73
CA ILE A 32 22.42 13.11 0.44
C ILE A 32 23.81 12.52 0.17
N ASN A 33 23.90 11.40 -0.54
CA ASN A 33 25.20 10.81 -0.89
C ASN A 33 26.11 11.77 -1.69
N PRO A 34 25.64 12.45 -2.76
CA PRO A 34 26.45 13.45 -3.44
C PRO A 34 26.69 14.71 -2.58
N PHE A 35 25.74 15.14 -1.75
CA PHE A 35 25.92 16.31 -0.87
C PHE A 35 27.00 16.09 0.19
N VAL A 36 27.00 14.91 0.82
CA VAL A 36 27.99 14.51 1.85
C VAL A 36 29.38 14.37 1.23
N ARG A 37 29.48 13.86 -0.01
CA ARG A 37 30.74 13.81 -0.77
C ARG A 37 31.25 15.20 -1.16
N LEU A 38 30.36 16.16 -1.44
CA LEU A 38 30.72 17.49 -1.92
C LEU A 38 31.14 18.46 -0.81
N LEU A 39 30.47 18.44 0.34
CA LEU A 39 30.68 19.41 1.42
C LEU A 39 31.72 19.00 2.46
N GLY A 40 32.23 17.75 2.38
CA GLY A 40 32.99 17.14 3.45
C GLY A 40 32.10 16.82 4.65
N THR A 41 32.35 15.70 5.32
CA THR A 41 31.56 15.28 6.49
C THR A 41 31.78 16.24 7.65
N PRO A 42 30.77 17.02 8.11
CA PRO A 42 30.91 17.77 9.35
C PRO A 42 31.08 16.79 10.53
N HIS A 43 31.80 17.19 11.57
CA HIS A 43 32.29 16.31 12.64
C HIS A 43 31.19 15.53 13.42
N PHE A 44 29.92 15.97 13.33
CA PHE A 44 28.75 15.25 13.85
C PHE A 44 28.26 14.14 12.89
N LEU A 45 28.33 14.39 11.57
CA LEU A 45 28.07 13.39 10.54
C LEU A 45 29.26 12.44 10.37
N SER A 46 30.50 12.80 10.70
CA SER A 46 31.65 11.89 10.57
C SER A 46 31.63 10.70 11.53
N ILE A 47 30.87 10.78 12.63
CA ILE A 47 30.60 9.64 13.53
C ILE A 47 29.60 8.66 12.89
N ILE A 48 28.71 9.16 12.01
CA ILE A 48 27.64 8.40 11.35
C ILE A 48 28.02 7.99 9.91
N ALA A 49 28.93 8.74 9.27
CA ALA A 49 29.33 8.64 7.86
C ALA A 49 30.63 7.87 7.65
N LYS A 50 31.10 7.13 8.66
CA LYS A 50 32.28 6.28 8.50
C LYS A 50 32.00 5.04 7.62
N ASP A 51 30.72 4.70 7.43
CA ASP A 51 30.28 3.55 6.65
C ASP A 51 29.10 3.88 5.71
N ASP A 52 28.95 3.08 4.63
CA ASP A 52 27.90 3.14 3.59
C ASP A 52 26.44 3.11 4.11
N TYR A 53 26.22 3.06 5.43
CA TYR A 53 24.92 2.93 6.08
C TYR A 53 24.15 4.26 6.23
N LEU A 54 24.80 5.42 6.16
CA LEU A 54 24.14 6.74 6.29
C LEU A 54 22.98 6.91 5.30
N GLY A 55 23.17 6.45 4.05
CA GLY A 55 22.13 6.51 3.02
C GLY A 55 20.92 5.64 3.35
N MET A 56 21.11 4.49 3.99
CA MET A 56 20.03 3.58 4.39
C MET A 56 19.21 4.17 5.54
N TYR A 57 19.87 4.72 6.57
CA TYR A 57 19.20 5.39 7.69
C TYR A 57 18.25 6.50 7.22
N ILE A 58 18.74 7.36 6.32
CA ILE A 58 17.96 8.52 5.89
C ILE A 58 16.84 8.10 4.96
N TYR A 59 17.04 7.04 4.17
CA TYR A 59 15.97 6.45 3.38
C TYR A 59 14.80 5.95 4.27
N ASP A 60 15.10 5.21 5.34
CA ASP A 60 14.07 4.70 6.25
C ASP A 60 13.39 5.83 7.01
N ILE A 61 14.14 6.84 7.48
CA ILE A 61 13.57 8.05 8.11
C ILE A 61 12.64 8.78 7.13
N CYS A 62 13.03 8.93 5.86
CA CYS A 62 12.17 9.55 4.83
C CYS A 62 10.90 8.74 4.59
N ASN A 63 10.98 7.40 4.55
CA ASN A 63 9.79 6.55 4.46
C ASN A 63 8.88 6.70 5.67
N ILE A 64 9.43 6.71 6.88
CA ILE A 64 8.68 6.89 8.12
C ILE A 64 7.96 8.24 8.10
N MET A 65 8.68 9.34 7.81
CA MET A 65 8.08 10.68 7.74
C MET A 65 6.96 10.74 6.69
N PHE A 66 7.19 10.16 5.52
CA PHE A 66 6.20 10.12 4.44
C PHE A 66 4.96 9.31 4.84
N ILE A 67 5.14 8.13 5.45
CA ILE A 67 4.04 7.27 5.91
C ILE A 67 3.24 7.94 7.03
N VAL A 68 3.91 8.58 7.99
CA VAL A 68 3.24 9.33 9.07
C VAL A 68 2.41 10.48 8.46
N ALA A 69 2.97 11.24 7.52
CA ALA A 69 2.23 12.29 6.83
C ALA A 69 1.04 11.72 6.03
N GLY A 70 1.24 10.60 5.33
CA GLY A 70 0.19 9.88 4.62
C GLY A 70 -0.95 9.43 5.54
N LEU A 71 -0.61 8.83 6.69
CA LEU A 71 -1.55 8.45 7.73
C LEU A 71 -2.35 9.65 8.22
N LEU A 72 -1.68 10.73 8.60
CA LEU A 72 -2.35 11.96 9.06
C LEU A 72 -3.33 12.49 8.02
N VAL A 73 -2.96 12.48 6.74
CA VAL A 73 -3.84 12.90 5.63
C VAL A 73 -5.04 11.96 5.50
N VAL A 74 -4.85 10.65 5.52
CA VAL A 74 -5.94 9.67 5.37
C VAL A 74 -6.87 9.72 6.58
N THR A 75 -6.35 9.82 7.81
CA THR A 75 -7.17 9.82 9.04
C THR A 75 -7.88 11.15 9.29
N SER A 76 -7.31 12.28 8.85
CA SER A 76 -7.94 13.60 9.00
C SER A 76 -9.04 13.86 7.96
N SER A 77 -9.11 13.04 6.91
CA SER A 77 -10.13 13.19 5.88
C SER A 77 -11.49 12.72 6.40
N ASN A 78 -12.54 13.52 6.22
CA ASN A 78 -13.91 13.23 6.68
C ASN A 78 -14.61 12.19 5.77
N PHE A 79 -14.08 10.96 5.68
CA PHE A 79 -14.69 9.88 4.90
C PHE A 79 -15.75 9.08 5.67
N LEU A 80 -15.85 9.30 7.00
CA LEU A 80 -16.78 8.58 7.85
C LEU A 80 -18.21 9.11 7.65
N LEU A 81 -19.03 8.29 6.99
CA LEU A 81 -20.47 8.45 6.98
C LEU A 81 -20.98 8.33 8.41
N ASN A 82 -21.36 9.47 9.00
CA ASN A 82 -21.85 9.53 10.36
C ASN A 82 -23.20 8.82 10.39
N SER A 83 -23.31 7.75 11.18
CA SER A 83 -24.49 6.86 11.17
C SER A 83 -25.76 7.53 11.69
N LYS A 84 -25.64 8.72 12.27
CA LYS A 84 -26.73 9.55 12.80
C LYS A 84 -27.17 10.68 11.87
N ASP A 85 -26.59 10.76 10.67
CA ASP A 85 -26.93 11.78 9.68
C ASP A 85 -28.17 11.34 8.88
N TYR A 86 -29.35 11.51 9.51
CA TYR A 86 -30.65 11.13 8.94
C TYR A 86 -30.89 11.77 7.57
N ASP A 87 -30.42 13.00 7.37
CA ASP A 87 -30.56 13.74 6.12
C ASP A 87 -29.75 13.10 4.99
N LYS A 88 -28.54 12.60 5.27
CA LYS A 88 -27.73 11.87 4.27
C LYS A 88 -28.32 10.50 3.96
N ALA A 89 -28.88 9.80 4.94
CA ALA A 89 -29.55 8.52 4.73
C ALA A 89 -30.80 8.69 3.83
N GLU A 90 -31.57 9.75 4.04
CA GLU A 90 -32.72 10.07 3.20
C GLU A 90 -32.32 10.47 1.79
N ARG A 91 -31.31 11.33 1.63
CA ARG A 91 -30.79 11.73 0.31
C ARG A 91 -30.27 10.54 -0.50
N LEU A 92 -29.54 9.62 0.12
CA LEU A 92 -29.06 8.40 -0.53
C LEU A 92 -30.22 7.51 -1.00
N THR A 93 -31.24 7.35 -0.14
CA THR A 93 -32.41 6.52 -0.47
C THR A 93 -33.24 7.13 -1.59
N ARG A 94 -33.43 8.46 -1.59
CA ARG A 94 -34.10 9.19 -2.68
C ARG A 94 -33.34 9.07 -3.99
N TYR A 95 -32.01 9.21 -3.96
CA TYR A 95 -31.18 9.01 -5.15
C TYR A 95 -31.33 7.59 -5.72
N VAL A 96 -31.30 6.57 -4.86
CA VAL A 96 -31.48 5.18 -5.27
C VAL A 96 -32.86 4.95 -5.88
N GLN A 97 -33.91 5.53 -5.27
CA GLN A 97 -35.27 5.45 -5.80
C GLN A 97 -35.40 6.11 -7.18
N ASP A 98 -34.81 7.29 -7.35
CA ASP A 98 -34.88 8.08 -8.58
C ASP A 98 -34.11 7.42 -9.73
N LYS A 99 -32.93 6.87 -9.46
CA LYS A 99 -32.07 6.27 -10.49
C LYS A 99 -32.35 4.80 -10.77
N PHE A 100 -32.69 4.00 -9.76
CA PHE A 100 -32.86 2.56 -9.92
C PHE A 100 -34.31 2.10 -9.81
N GLY A 101 -35.23 3.00 -9.45
CA GLY A 101 -36.64 2.70 -9.26
C GLY A 101 -36.96 2.04 -7.91
N SER A 102 -38.25 2.09 -7.55
CA SER A 102 -38.79 1.54 -6.31
C SER A 102 -38.79 0.01 -6.23
N GLY A 103 -38.58 -0.68 -7.36
CA GLY A 103 -38.44 -2.13 -7.42
C GLY A 103 -37.01 -2.64 -7.26
N SER A 104 -36.01 -1.75 -7.11
CA SER A 104 -34.62 -2.15 -6.98
C SER A 104 -34.33 -2.85 -5.65
N SER A 105 -33.47 -3.87 -5.67
CA SER A 105 -33.06 -4.60 -4.45
C SER A 105 -32.43 -3.67 -3.40
N LEU A 106 -31.71 -2.63 -3.83
CA LEU A 106 -31.14 -1.60 -2.96
C LEU A 106 -32.20 -0.73 -2.27
N TYR A 107 -33.30 -0.39 -2.95
CA TYR A 107 -34.39 0.36 -2.36
C TYR A 107 -35.21 -0.50 -1.39
N LEU A 108 -35.45 -1.76 -1.76
CA LEU A 108 -36.24 -2.72 -0.98
C LEU A 108 -35.58 -3.12 0.35
N GLU A 109 -34.26 -2.94 0.52
CA GLU A 109 -33.57 -3.12 1.80
C GLU A 109 -34.06 -2.14 2.89
N GLY A 110 -34.61 -1.00 2.50
CA GLY A 110 -35.06 0.05 3.40
C GLY A 110 -33.94 1.05 3.76
N ARG A 111 -34.37 2.27 4.10
CA ARG A 111 -33.51 3.46 4.31
C ARG A 111 -32.33 3.21 5.24
N GLU A 112 -32.61 2.68 6.43
CA GLU A 112 -31.57 2.48 7.46
C GLU A 112 -30.61 1.36 7.09
N ALA A 113 -31.10 0.25 6.54
CA ALA A 113 -30.28 -0.89 6.16
C ALA A 113 -29.33 -0.54 5.00
N LEU A 114 -29.83 0.16 3.97
CA LEU A 114 -29.04 0.65 2.84
C LEU A 114 -27.92 1.59 3.31
N TYR A 115 -28.26 2.58 4.15
CA TYR A 115 -27.28 3.54 4.64
C TYR A 115 -26.23 2.88 5.55
N GLN A 116 -26.65 1.97 6.43
CA GLN A 116 -25.72 1.19 7.25
C GLN A 116 -24.79 0.31 6.42
N ARG A 117 -25.31 -0.32 5.36
CA ARG A 117 -24.52 -1.14 4.43
C ARG A 117 -23.45 -0.30 3.74
N MET A 118 -23.83 0.82 3.15
CA MET A 118 -22.88 1.72 2.47
C MET A 118 -21.87 2.32 3.45
N SER A 119 -22.30 2.73 4.64
CA SER A 119 -21.41 3.23 5.70
C SER A 119 -20.39 2.18 6.13
N LYS A 120 -20.81 0.93 6.35
CA LYS A 120 -19.91 -0.17 6.72
C LYS A 120 -18.92 -0.51 5.60
N GLY A 121 -19.38 -0.57 4.34
CA GLY A 121 -18.51 -0.81 3.18
C GLY A 121 -17.44 0.27 3.02
N CYS A 122 -17.84 1.55 3.06
CA CYS A 122 -16.89 2.67 3.04
C CYS A 122 -15.89 2.60 4.20
N LYS A 123 -16.35 2.35 5.43
CA LYS A 123 -15.46 2.20 6.60
C LYS A 123 -14.46 1.07 6.41
N GLN A 124 -14.90 -0.10 5.97
CA GLN A 124 -14.02 -1.23 5.72
C GLN A 124 -12.97 -0.88 4.66
N PHE A 125 -13.36 -0.25 3.56
CA PHE A 125 -12.43 0.16 2.50
C PHE A 125 -11.34 1.10 3.05
N TYR A 126 -11.73 2.22 3.69
CA TYR A 126 -10.77 3.21 4.16
C TYR A 126 -9.93 2.73 5.35
N TYR A 127 -10.50 1.99 6.30
CA TYR A 127 -9.72 1.43 7.41
C TYR A 127 -8.72 0.38 6.94
N SER A 128 -9.04 -0.39 5.89
CA SER A 128 -8.10 -1.36 5.34
C SER A 128 -6.89 -0.66 4.70
N TRP A 129 -7.10 0.48 4.04
CA TRP A 129 -5.99 1.32 3.59
C TRP A 129 -5.15 1.83 4.77
N VAL A 130 -5.78 2.31 5.85
CA VAL A 130 -5.05 2.72 7.07
C VAL A 130 -4.20 1.57 7.63
N VAL A 131 -4.72 0.33 7.63
CA VAL A 131 -3.94 -0.86 8.05
C VAL A 131 -2.69 -1.04 7.19
N VAL A 132 -2.78 -0.92 5.86
CA VAL A 132 -1.59 -0.99 4.97
C VAL A 132 -0.53 0.03 5.38
N TRP A 133 -0.93 1.28 5.63
CA TRP A 133 -0.02 2.33 6.04
C TRP A 133 0.59 2.08 7.44
N ILE A 134 -0.18 1.57 8.40
CA ILE A 134 0.31 1.21 9.74
C ILE A 134 1.33 0.07 9.66
N VAL A 135 1.05 -0.97 8.87
CA VAL A 135 1.96 -2.12 8.73
C VAL A 135 3.26 -1.70 8.06
N TRP A 136 3.22 -0.81 7.05
CA TRP A 136 4.44 -0.20 6.53
C TRP A 136 5.17 0.64 7.58
N LEU A 137 4.47 1.44 8.40
CA LEU A 137 5.11 2.20 9.45
C LEU A 137 5.88 1.29 10.42
N ILE A 138 5.25 0.18 10.85
CA ILE A 138 5.86 -0.83 11.69
C ILE A 138 7.10 -1.44 11.01
N LEU A 139 7.00 -1.79 9.72
CA LEU A 139 8.11 -2.33 8.93
C LEU A 139 9.32 -1.38 8.90
N TYR A 140 9.14 -0.10 8.54
CA TYR A 140 10.26 0.84 8.43
C TYR A 140 10.83 1.25 9.80
N ILE A 141 10.00 1.35 10.84
CA ILE A 141 10.51 1.54 12.21
C ILE A 141 11.35 0.34 12.64
N GLY A 142 10.88 -0.89 12.37
CA GLY A 142 11.63 -2.11 12.65
C GLY A 142 12.97 -2.16 11.92
N LYS A 143 12.99 -1.85 10.61
CA LYS A 143 14.24 -1.70 9.82
C LYS A 143 15.17 -0.66 10.44
N LEU A 144 14.67 0.52 10.79
CA LEU A 144 15.48 1.57 11.41
C LEU A 144 16.10 1.12 12.75
N ILE A 145 15.31 0.47 13.61
CA ILE A 145 15.79 -0.07 14.89
C ILE A 145 16.87 -1.14 14.64
N PHE A 146 16.67 -2.01 13.66
CA PHE A 146 17.64 -3.04 13.30
C PHE A 146 18.98 -2.43 12.87
N ILE A 147 18.98 -1.44 11.98
CA ILE A 147 20.21 -0.80 11.52
C ILE A 147 20.94 -0.13 12.69
N ILE A 148 20.22 0.62 13.55
CA ILE A 148 20.79 1.24 14.77
C ILE A 148 21.42 0.19 15.69
N ARG A 149 20.76 -0.97 15.85
CA ARG A 149 21.25 -2.06 16.68
C ARG A 149 22.51 -2.72 16.10
N MET A 150 22.56 -2.97 14.81
CA MET A 150 23.72 -3.57 14.15
C MET A 150 24.97 -2.68 14.25
N ASP A 151 24.79 -1.36 14.13
CA ASP A 151 25.86 -0.38 14.29
C ASP A 151 26.42 -0.39 15.73
N HIS A 152 25.54 -0.42 16.74
CA HIS A 152 25.95 -0.52 18.15
C HIS A 152 26.53 -1.90 18.55
N PHE A 153 26.08 -3.00 17.94
CA PHE A 153 26.53 -4.36 18.30
C PHE A 153 27.84 -4.79 17.64
N SER A 154 28.35 -4.04 16.65
CA SER A 154 29.72 -4.22 16.15
C SER A 154 30.79 -4.10 17.26
N TYR A 155 30.41 -3.65 18.46
CA TYR A 155 31.25 -3.49 19.64
C TYR A 155 30.95 -4.43 20.84
N SER A 156 29.96 -5.34 20.79
CA SER A 156 29.60 -6.18 21.95
C SER A 156 29.32 -7.66 21.60
N PRO A 157 29.98 -8.63 22.26
CA PRO A 157 30.05 -10.03 21.82
C PRO A 157 28.88 -10.94 22.28
N GLY A 158 27.69 -10.40 22.57
CA GLY A 158 26.62 -11.13 23.26
C GLY A 158 25.55 -11.80 22.38
N LEU A 159 25.37 -11.35 21.14
CA LEU A 159 24.44 -11.91 20.16
C LEU A 159 25.19 -12.07 18.83
N ASN A 160 25.17 -13.27 18.26
CA ASN A 160 25.73 -13.48 16.93
C ASN A 160 24.96 -12.61 15.94
N SER A 161 25.66 -11.77 15.17
CA SER A 161 25.07 -10.90 14.15
C SER A 161 24.14 -11.65 13.18
N ILE A 162 24.46 -12.92 12.91
CA ILE A 162 23.67 -13.83 12.06
C ILE A 162 22.26 -14.06 12.62
N ASP A 163 22.08 -14.23 13.93
CA ASP A 163 20.76 -14.50 14.52
C ASP A 163 19.86 -13.26 14.46
N LEU A 164 20.45 -12.07 14.56
CA LEU A 164 19.72 -10.81 14.38
C LEU A 164 19.23 -10.62 12.94
N TYR A 165 20.04 -10.96 11.94
CA TYR A 165 19.61 -10.94 10.53
C TYR A 165 18.46 -11.90 10.26
N LYS A 166 18.50 -13.10 10.87
CA LYS A 166 17.42 -14.09 10.77
C LYS A 166 16.10 -13.58 11.35
N ILE A 167 16.15 -12.97 12.54
CA ILE A 167 14.98 -12.37 13.19
C ILE A 167 14.42 -11.21 12.37
N GLN A 168 15.30 -10.38 11.79
CA GLN A 168 14.89 -9.28 10.91
C GLN A 168 14.19 -9.80 9.65
N GLY A 169 14.73 -10.85 9.00
CA GLY A 169 14.09 -11.49 7.84
C GLY A 169 12.67 -11.95 8.13
N LEU A 170 12.50 -12.70 9.22
CA LEU A 170 11.17 -13.13 9.70
C LEU A 170 10.22 -11.95 9.92
N PHE A 171 10.69 -10.89 10.59
CA PHE A 171 9.87 -9.70 10.86
C PHE A 171 9.42 -9.01 9.56
N GLU A 172 10.33 -8.85 8.59
CA GLU A 172 10.04 -8.25 7.29
C GLU A 172 9.02 -9.07 6.51
N ASN A 173 9.21 -10.39 6.45
CA ASN A 173 8.32 -11.32 5.78
C ASN A 173 6.91 -11.30 6.38
N ILE A 174 6.79 -11.32 7.71
CA ILE A 174 5.49 -11.22 8.40
C ILE A 174 4.79 -9.91 8.04
N CYS A 175 5.49 -8.77 8.09
CA CYS A 175 4.92 -7.47 7.74
C CYS A 175 4.47 -7.43 6.27
N ASN A 176 5.28 -7.95 5.35
CA ASN A 176 4.95 -8.01 3.92
C ASN A 176 3.75 -8.92 3.64
N LEU A 177 3.65 -10.03 4.36
CA LEU A 177 2.51 -10.95 4.28
C LEU A 177 1.22 -10.32 4.81
N ILE A 178 1.27 -9.63 5.97
CA ILE A 178 0.12 -8.89 6.51
C ILE A 178 -0.33 -7.81 5.53
N ASN A 179 0.60 -7.07 4.92
CA ASN A 179 0.29 -6.08 3.90
C ASN A 179 -0.39 -6.69 2.68
N SER A 180 0.13 -7.81 2.19
CA SER A 180 -0.47 -8.54 1.07
C SER A 180 -1.91 -8.98 1.40
N GLY A 181 -2.12 -9.44 2.63
CA GLY A 181 -3.44 -9.80 3.14
C GLY A 181 -4.39 -8.60 3.22
N ALA A 182 -3.90 -7.43 3.64
CA ALA A 182 -4.67 -6.20 3.67
C ALA A 182 -5.08 -5.74 2.26
N PHE A 183 -4.17 -5.81 1.26
CA PHE A 183 -4.52 -5.55 -0.14
C PHE A 183 -5.58 -6.52 -0.66
N PHE A 184 -5.44 -7.80 -0.39
CA PHE A 184 -6.43 -8.79 -0.80
C PHE A 184 -7.79 -8.53 -0.13
N PHE A 185 -7.81 -8.14 1.14
CA PHE A 185 -9.03 -7.75 1.83
C PHE A 185 -9.68 -6.50 1.21
N ILE A 186 -8.90 -5.49 0.83
CA ILE A 186 -9.41 -4.33 0.07
C ILE A 186 -10.07 -4.78 -1.23
N TYR A 187 -9.44 -5.71 -1.96
CA TYR A 187 -10.02 -6.28 -3.18
C TYR A 187 -11.37 -6.98 -2.91
N LEU A 188 -11.47 -7.75 -1.82
CA LEU A 188 -12.73 -8.38 -1.42
C LEU A 188 -13.81 -7.35 -1.07
N VAL A 189 -13.46 -6.27 -0.36
CA VAL A 189 -14.38 -5.18 -0.03
C VAL A 189 -14.92 -4.48 -1.28
N ILE A 190 -14.07 -4.31 -2.30
CA ILE A 190 -14.46 -3.73 -3.57
C ILE A 190 -15.33 -4.70 -4.40
N THR A 191 -15.02 -5.99 -4.36
CA THR A 191 -15.59 -6.99 -5.29
C THR A 191 -16.87 -7.64 -4.77
N ILE A 192 -16.94 -7.91 -3.47
CA ILE A 192 -18.04 -8.65 -2.85
C ILE A 192 -18.79 -7.71 -1.90
N SER A 193 -20.12 -7.76 -1.90
CA SER A 193 -20.91 -7.08 -0.87
C SER A 193 -20.62 -7.70 0.50
N THR A 194 -19.76 -7.05 1.29
CA THR A 194 -19.27 -7.53 2.60
C THR A 194 -20.28 -7.37 3.74
N VAL A 195 -21.42 -6.74 3.48
CA VAL A 195 -22.49 -6.49 4.45
C VAL A 195 -23.68 -7.40 4.15
N LYS A 196 -24.23 -8.04 5.20
CA LYS A 196 -25.40 -8.94 5.12
C LYS A 196 -26.53 -8.28 4.33
N GLN A 197 -26.95 -8.94 3.25
CA GLN A 197 -28.15 -8.58 2.52
C GLN A 197 -29.39 -9.21 3.19
N ALA A 198 -30.57 -8.65 2.93
CA ALA A 198 -31.85 -9.18 3.41
C ALA A 198 -32.23 -10.54 2.76
N VAL A 199 -31.55 -10.93 1.68
CA VAL A 199 -31.75 -12.18 0.93
C VAL A 199 -30.59 -13.17 1.25
N PRO A 200 -30.80 -14.51 1.24
CA PRO A 200 -29.82 -15.48 1.73
C PRO A 200 -28.43 -15.32 1.09
N ASN A 201 -27.42 -15.08 1.94
CA ASN A 201 -26.07 -14.68 1.55
C ASN A 201 -25.21 -15.85 1.00
N HIS A 202 -25.18 -16.02 -0.32
CA HIS A 202 -24.14 -16.81 -0.99
C HIS A 202 -22.79 -16.07 -0.97
N SER A 203 -22.82 -14.75 -1.18
CA SER A 203 -21.65 -13.85 -1.25
C SER A 203 -20.83 -13.78 0.05
N LEU A 204 -21.48 -13.72 1.20
CA LEU A 204 -20.79 -13.67 2.50
C LEU A 204 -20.03 -14.97 2.80
N LYS A 205 -20.61 -16.13 2.42
CA LYS A 205 -19.95 -17.44 2.58
C LYS A 205 -18.71 -17.55 1.68
N GLU A 206 -18.80 -17.03 0.46
CA GLU A 206 -17.66 -16.96 -0.46
C GLU A 206 -16.53 -16.08 0.08
N MET A 207 -16.85 -14.89 0.63
CA MET A 207 -15.85 -14.04 1.29
C MET A 207 -15.13 -14.75 2.44
N HIS A 208 -15.88 -15.43 3.32
CA HIS A 208 -15.28 -16.19 4.42
C HIS A 208 -14.35 -17.30 3.90
N ARG A 209 -14.73 -17.99 2.82
CA ARG A 209 -13.89 -19.02 2.19
C ARG A 209 -12.57 -18.43 1.69
N TYR A 210 -12.60 -17.29 1.01
CA TYR A 210 -11.37 -16.63 0.54
C TYR A 210 -10.47 -16.16 1.69
N ILE A 211 -11.05 -15.61 2.76
CA ILE A 211 -10.29 -15.21 3.96
C ILE A 211 -9.63 -16.42 4.63
N ILE A 212 -10.35 -17.53 4.78
CA ILE A 212 -9.81 -18.76 5.37
C ILE A 212 -8.64 -19.30 4.54
N ILE A 213 -8.76 -19.32 3.21
CA ILE A 213 -7.68 -19.74 2.31
C ILE A 213 -6.45 -18.84 2.47
N LEU A 214 -6.65 -17.53 2.55
CA LEU A 214 -5.56 -16.56 2.74
C LEU A 214 -4.87 -16.75 4.10
N LEU A 215 -5.63 -16.95 5.17
CA LEU A 215 -5.10 -17.22 6.50
C LEU A 215 -4.31 -18.54 6.53
N PHE A 216 -4.81 -19.57 5.86
CA PHE A 216 -4.10 -20.85 5.74
C PHE A 216 -2.78 -20.68 4.98
N LEU A 217 -2.79 -20.01 3.82
CA LEU A 217 -1.58 -19.73 3.04
C LEU A 217 -0.57 -18.91 3.86
N GLY A 218 -1.05 -17.89 4.58
CA GLY A 218 -0.22 -17.07 5.44
C GLY A 218 0.40 -17.85 6.61
N LEU A 219 -0.38 -18.73 7.25
CA LEU A 219 0.12 -19.62 8.30
C LEU A 219 1.22 -20.55 7.77
N VAL A 220 1.03 -21.12 6.58
CA VAL A 220 2.04 -21.96 5.93
C VAL A 220 3.33 -21.15 5.73
N CYS A 221 3.26 -19.95 5.13
CA CYS A 221 4.45 -19.10 4.95
C CYS A 221 5.15 -18.80 6.28
N ILE A 222 4.41 -18.43 7.34
CA ILE A 222 4.99 -18.14 8.67
C ILE A 222 5.67 -19.37 9.28
N LEU A 223 5.07 -20.56 9.14
CA LEU A 223 5.66 -21.80 9.65
C LEU A 223 6.96 -22.16 8.89
N PHE A 224 6.97 -21.97 7.57
CA PHE A 224 8.17 -22.16 6.76
C PHE A 224 9.28 -21.19 7.14
N ASP A 225 8.93 -19.91 7.34
CA ASP A 225 9.86 -18.86 7.76
C ASP A 225 10.42 -19.09 9.18
N PHE A 226 9.56 -19.53 10.10
CA PHE A 226 10.00 -19.92 11.43
C PHE A 226 10.96 -21.12 11.39
N ASN A 227 10.76 -22.08 10.49
CA ASN A 227 11.67 -23.19 10.30
C ASN A 227 13.03 -22.71 9.74
N ALA A 228 13.03 -21.71 8.85
CA ALA A 228 14.25 -21.12 8.30
C ALA A 228 15.19 -20.56 9.39
N LEU A 229 14.67 -20.11 10.54
CA LEU A 229 15.48 -19.68 11.69
C LEU A 229 16.45 -20.77 12.17
N PHE A 230 16.01 -22.03 12.17
CA PHE A 230 16.76 -23.19 12.68
C PHE A 230 17.65 -23.85 11.64
N VAL A 231 17.68 -23.34 10.41
CA VAL A 231 18.56 -23.88 9.36
C VAL A 231 20.00 -23.49 9.69
N ASP A 232 20.83 -24.53 9.83
CA ASP A 232 22.27 -24.41 9.99
C ASP A 232 22.94 -24.07 8.66
N GLY A 233 23.86 -23.10 8.70
CA GLY A 233 24.61 -22.62 7.54
C GLY A 233 23.98 -21.40 6.85
N SER A 234 24.80 -20.39 6.60
CA SER A 234 24.40 -19.12 5.96
C SER A 234 23.81 -19.35 4.57
N LYS A 235 24.42 -20.20 3.74
CA LYS A 235 23.97 -20.48 2.36
C LYS A 235 22.55 -21.03 2.30
N SER A 236 22.30 -22.07 3.09
CA SER A 236 20.99 -22.74 3.12
C SER A 236 19.92 -21.76 3.58
N TYR A 237 20.19 -20.97 4.63
CA TYR A 237 19.28 -19.93 5.10
C TYR A 237 18.92 -18.92 4.01
N TYR A 238 19.89 -18.33 3.31
CA TYR A 238 19.63 -17.34 2.25
C TYR A 238 18.80 -17.92 1.10
N LEU A 239 19.01 -19.20 0.75
CA LEU A 239 18.20 -19.86 -0.27
C LEU A 239 16.74 -20.06 0.19
N TRP A 240 16.55 -20.49 1.44
CA TRP A 240 15.21 -20.63 2.03
C TRP A 240 14.47 -19.29 2.08
N GLU A 241 15.16 -18.26 2.56
CA GLU A 241 14.64 -16.90 2.65
C GLU A 241 14.29 -16.34 1.26
N LEU A 242 15.10 -16.62 0.23
CA LEU A 242 14.81 -16.22 -1.15
C LEU A 242 13.51 -16.83 -1.66
N VAL A 243 13.29 -18.13 -1.41
CA VAL A 243 12.07 -18.83 -1.84
C VAL A 243 10.83 -18.27 -1.14
N ILE A 244 10.92 -18.05 0.18
CA ILE A 244 9.82 -17.47 0.97
C ILE A 244 9.49 -16.07 0.46
N GLN A 245 10.51 -15.22 0.29
CA GLN A 245 10.33 -13.87 -0.23
C GLN A 245 9.73 -13.86 -1.64
N LEU A 246 10.11 -14.79 -2.52
CA LEU A 246 9.51 -14.92 -3.86
C LEU A 246 8.01 -15.23 -3.78
N ILE A 247 7.60 -16.15 -2.91
CA ILE A 247 6.18 -16.50 -2.71
C ILE A 247 5.41 -15.30 -2.14
N ILE A 248 5.92 -14.66 -1.10
CA ILE A 248 5.28 -13.48 -0.50
C ILE A 248 5.17 -12.34 -1.52
N SER A 249 6.21 -12.10 -2.30
CA SER A 249 6.25 -11.08 -3.35
C SER A 249 5.25 -11.34 -4.48
N LEU A 250 5.08 -12.62 -4.86
CA LEU A 250 4.06 -13.04 -5.82
C LEU A 250 2.65 -12.77 -5.29
N ILE A 251 2.37 -13.14 -4.04
CA ILE A 251 1.07 -12.88 -3.39
C ILE A 251 0.83 -11.38 -3.30
N ALA A 252 1.83 -10.58 -2.92
CA ALA A 252 1.75 -9.12 -2.85
C ALA A 252 1.39 -8.52 -4.21
N SER A 253 2.08 -8.95 -5.27
CA SER A 253 1.86 -8.49 -6.64
C SER A 253 0.46 -8.83 -7.14
N ILE A 254 0.03 -10.09 -7.01
CA ILE A 254 -1.32 -10.53 -7.41
C ILE A 254 -2.39 -9.75 -6.64
N SER A 255 -2.22 -9.59 -5.33
CA SER A 255 -3.18 -8.87 -4.48
C SER A 255 -3.30 -7.40 -4.90
N MET A 256 -2.17 -6.74 -5.17
CA MET A 256 -2.15 -5.35 -5.63
C MET A 256 -2.75 -5.21 -7.04
N ILE A 257 -2.40 -6.09 -7.99
CA ILE A 257 -3.00 -6.12 -9.34
C ILE A 257 -4.52 -6.29 -9.25
N ALA A 258 -5.02 -7.18 -8.38
CA ALA A 258 -6.44 -7.40 -8.20
C ALA A 258 -7.16 -6.14 -7.70
N VAL A 259 -6.58 -5.43 -6.71
CA VAL A 259 -7.10 -4.14 -6.24
C VAL A 259 -7.11 -3.12 -7.37
N VAL A 260 -5.97 -2.91 -8.05
CA VAL A 260 -5.84 -1.91 -9.13
C VAL A 260 -6.79 -2.21 -10.28
N GLY A 261 -6.97 -3.48 -10.64
CA GLY A 261 -7.93 -3.92 -11.66
C GLY A 261 -9.35 -3.51 -11.36
N ARG A 262 -9.76 -3.52 -10.08
CA ARG A 262 -11.06 -3.02 -9.66
C ARG A 262 -11.11 -1.50 -9.51
N LEU A 263 -10.01 -0.87 -9.09
CA LEU A 263 -9.88 0.59 -9.04
C LEU A 263 -9.99 1.22 -10.44
N ASN A 264 -9.55 0.52 -11.48
CA ASN A 264 -9.69 0.90 -12.88
C ASN A 264 -11.13 0.76 -13.42
N SER A 265 -12.12 1.11 -12.60
CA SER A 265 -13.53 1.18 -12.96
C SER A 265 -13.86 2.61 -13.42
N SER A 266 -14.70 2.72 -14.45
CA SER A 266 -15.19 4.02 -14.96
C SER A 266 -15.84 4.88 -13.88
N PHE A 267 -16.42 4.27 -12.84
CA PHE A 267 -17.11 4.97 -11.77
C PHE A 267 -16.19 5.64 -10.74
N MET A 268 -14.94 5.18 -10.59
CA MET A 268 -13.97 5.86 -9.72
C MET A 268 -13.26 6.99 -10.48
N ASP A 269 -13.22 6.88 -11.82
CA ASP A 269 -12.70 7.91 -12.72
C ASP A 269 -11.30 8.38 -12.26
N ILE A 270 -10.43 7.40 -12.01
CA ILE A 270 -9.05 7.64 -11.60
C ILE A 270 -8.24 7.96 -12.86
N PRO A 271 -7.40 9.00 -12.87
CA PRO A 271 -6.53 9.32 -13.99
C PRO A 271 -5.68 8.12 -14.43
N GLN A 272 -5.67 7.85 -15.74
CA GLN A 272 -5.01 6.67 -16.30
C GLN A 272 -3.54 6.54 -15.92
N TRP A 273 -2.81 7.66 -15.84
CA TRP A 273 -1.39 7.64 -15.46
C TRP A 273 -1.18 7.15 -14.01
N MET A 274 -2.13 7.42 -13.11
CA MET A 274 -2.07 6.95 -11.72
C MET A 274 -2.30 5.43 -11.66
N ILE A 275 -3.32 4.95 -12.38
CA ILE A 275 -3.57 3.51 -12.52
C ILE A 275 -2.37 2.79 -13.14
N LEU A 276 -1.80 3.33 -14.22
CA LEU A 276 -0.62 2.75 -14.87
C LEU A 276 0.58 2.68 -13.90
N SER A 277 0.80 3.75 -13.13
CA SER A 277 1.86 3.79 -12.12
C SER A 277 1.65 2.77 -11.01
N LEU A 278 0.40 2.52 -10.60
CA LEU A 278 0.08 1.48 -9.63
C LEU A 278 0.25 0.07 -10.18
N TYR A 279 -0.05 -0.18 -11.46
CA TYR A 279 0.26 -1.45 -12.12
C TYR A 279 1.78 -1.69 -12.18
N LEU A 280 2.54 -0.65 -12.53
CA LEU A 280 4.00 -0.72 -12.50
C LEU A 280 4.50 -1.03 -11.08
N TYR A 281 3.96 -0.35 -10.06
CA TYR A 281 4.29 -0.62 -8.66
C TYR A 281 3.96 -2.06 -8.23
N ALA A 282 2.85 -2.61 -8.71
CA ALA A 282 2.46 -3.99 -8.45
C ALA A 282 3.39 -5.01 -9.11
N ALA A 283 3.81 -4.76 -10.36
CA ALA A 283 4.81 -5.57 -11.05
C ALA A 283 6.18 -5.51 -10.33
N LEU A 284 6.55 -4.33 -9.84
CA LEU A 284 7.76 -4.15 -9.04
C LEU A 284 7.75 -5.04 -7.79
N GLN A 285 6.62 -5.27 -7.11
CA GLN A 285 6.61 -6.12 -5.92
C GLN A 285 7.24 -7.51 -6.14
N MET A 286 7.14 -8.11 -7.33
CA MET A 286 7.76 -9.41 -7.63
C MET A 286 9.30 -9.39 -7.56
N PHE A 287 9.91 -8.24 -7.71
CA PHE A 287 11.37 -8.06 -7.74
C PHE A 287 11.97 -7.72 -6.37
N TYR A 288 11.16 -7.64 -5.31
CA TYR A 288 11.65 -7.42 -3.94
C TYR A 288 12.78 -8.40 -3.51
N PRO A 289 12.74 -9.70 -3.86
CA PRO A 289 13.78 -10.66 -3.46
C PRO A 289 15.16 -10.40 -4.09
N LEU A 290 15.26 -9.50 -5.10
CA LEU A 290 16.55 -9.10 -5.67
C LEU A 290 17.49 -8.45 -4.63
N GLY A 291 16.94 -7.85 -3.58
CA GLY A 291 17.74 -7.32 -2.47
C GLY A 291 18.51 -8.38 -1.72
N LEU A 292 17.84 -9.48 -1.43
CA LEU A 292 18.45 -10.63 -0.77
C LEU A 292 19.47 -11.31 -1.69
N LEU A 293 19.19 -11.39 -2.99
CA LEU A 293 20.14 -11.90 -3.97
C LEU A 293 21.42 -11.07 -4.01
N ASN A 294 21.32 -9.74 -3.94
CA ASN A 294 22.49 -8.85 -3.88
C ASN A 294 23.34 -9.11 -2.62
N GLN A 295 22.70 -9.32 -1.47
CA GLN A 295 23.38 -9.66 -0.22
C GLN A 295 24.01 -11.07 -0.23
N TYR A 296 23.37 -12.03 -0.89
CA TYR A 296 23.92 -13.37 -1.06
C TYR A 296 25.20 -13.34 -1.91
N VAL A 297 25.17 -12.63 -3.04
CA VAL A 297 26.32 -12.50 -3.95
C VAL A 297 27.49 -11.75 -3.27
N SER A 298 27.19 -10.71 -2.48
CA SER A 298 28.23 -9.94 -1.78
C SER A 298 28.97 -10.72 -0.70
N ASN A 299 28.30 -11.65 -0.02
CA ASN A 299 28.87 -12.39 1.11
C ASN A 299 29.66 -13.64 0.69
N GLU A 300 29.43 -14.17 -0.51
CA GLU A 300 29.93 -15.50 -0.91
C GLU A 300 30.98 -15.48 -2.04
N MET A 301 31.05 -14.42 -2.86
CA MET A 301 31.79 -14.45 -4.14
C MET A 301 32.88 -13.38 -4.31
N VAL A 302 33.47 -12.91 -3.21
CA VAL A 302 34.35 -11.71 -3.14
C VAL A 302 35.63 -11.76 -4.02
N ASP A 303 36.08 -12.92 -4.49
CA ASP A 303 37.40 -13.07 -5.12
C ASP A 303 37.47 -12.97 -6.66
N ASP A 304 36.37 -12.70 -7.37
CA ASP A 304 36.39 -12.57 -8.83
C ASP A 304 36.01 -11.16 -9.32
N SER A 305 36.88 -10.56 -10.14
CA SER A 305 36.65 -9.26 -10.78
C SER A 305 35.33 -9.18 -11.58
N SER A 306 34.84 -10.31 -12.10
CA SER A 306 33.53 -10.39 -12.77
C SER A 306 32.34 -10.25 -11.80
N VAL A 307 32.52 -10.67 -10.55
CA VAL A 307 31.51 -10.59 -9.49
C VAL A 307 31.38 -9.16 -8.97
N VAL A 308 32.47 -8.40 -8.89
CA VAL A 308 32.45 -6.98 -8.47
C VAL A 308 31.62 -6.12 -9.44
N ALA A 309 31.74 -6.37 -10.74
CA ALA A 309 30.95 -5.68 -11.77
C ALA A 309 29.45 -6.04 -11.67
N LEU A 310 29.14 -7.32 -11.45
CA LEU A 310 27.77 -7.80 -11.26
C LEU A 310 27.13 -7.20 -10.00
N GLN A 311 27.86 -7.15 -8.88
CA GLN A 311 27.41 -6.56 -7.62
C GLN A 311 27.12 -5.07 -7.76
N SER A 312 27.99 -4.33 -8.47
CA SER A 312 27.77 -2.91 -8.74
C SER A 312 26.51 -2.67 -9.59
N ALA A 313 26.26 -3.53 -10.59
CA ALA A 313 25.06 -3.46 -11.41
C ALA A 313 23.79 -3.79 -10.60
N LEU A 314 23.84 -4.83 -9.75
CA LEU A 314 22.74 -5.22 -8.87
C LEU A 314 22.40 -4.13 -7.85
N ASP A 315 23.40 -3.46 -7.28
CA ASP A 315 23.20 -2.35 -6.35
C ASP A 315 22.52 -1.14 -7.01
N ILE A 316 22.89 -0.80 -8.25
CA ILE A 316 22.21 0.26 -9.02
C ILE A 316 20.75 -0.11 -9.29
N ILE A 317 20.50 -1.35 -9.74
CA ILE A 317 19.15 -1.86 -10.00
C ILE A 317 18.32 -1.84 -8.71
N TYR A 318 18.91 -2.27 -7.60
CA TYR A 318 18.29 -2.28 -6.29
C TYR A 318 17.92 -0.88 -5.79
N LYS A 319 18.82 0.10 -5.92
CA LYS A 319 18.53 1.50 -5.59
C LYS A 319 17.42 2.09 -6.47
N GLY A 320 17.45 1.81 -7.77
CA GLY A 320 16.40 2.20 -8.71
C GLY A 320 15.05 1.59 -8.35
N PHE A 321 15.05 0.32 -7.96
CA PHE A 321 13.88 -0.40 -7.46
C PHE A 321 13.25 0.28 -6.23
N TYR A 322 14.06 0.61 -5.22
CA TYR A 322 13.59 1.30 -4.01
C TYR A 322 13.00 2.67 -4.29
N PHE A 323 13.59 3.40 -5.25
CA PHE A 323 13.05 4.68 -5.70
C PHE A 323 11.69 4.51 -6.39
N CYS A 324 11.57 3.58 -7.35
CA CYS A 324 10.32 3.30 -8.02
C CYS A 324 9.24 2.78 -7.05
N ALA A 325 9.63 1.97 -6.06
CA ALA A 325 8.74 1.50 -5.01
C ALA A 325 8.21 2.66 -4.15
N PHE A 326 9.05 3.66 -3.85
CA PHE A 326 8.62 4.87 -3.15
C PHE A 326 7.62 5.70 -3.97
N LEU A 327 7.91 5.91 -5.26
CA LEU A 327 6.98 6.57 -6.18
C LEU A 327 5.63 5.85 -6.27
N GLY A 328 5.64 4.52 -6.23
CA GLY A 328 4.42 3.71 -6.15
C GLY A 328 3.56 4.02 -4.93
N LYS A 329 4.18 4.16 -3.74
CA LYS A 329 3.46 4.56 -2.51
C LYS A 329 2.88 5.98 -2.61
N ILE A 330 3.59 6.90 -3.26
CA ILE A 330 3.09 8.25 -3.53
C ILE A 330 1.85 8.18 -4.41
N CYS A 331 1.94 7.44 -5.52
CA CYS A 331 0.82 7.27 -6.43
C CYS A 331 -0.39 6.63 -5.73
N MET A 332 -0.14 5.68 -4.83
CA MET A 332 -1.17 5.06 -3.99
C MET A 332 -1.85 6.06 -3.07
N LEU A 333 -1.09 6.90 -2.36
CA LEU A 333 -1.65 7.95 -1.51
C LEU A 333 -2.51 8.93 -2.33
N LEU A 334 -2.01 9.37 -3.49
CA LEU A 334 -2.76 10.25 -4.39
C LEU A 334 -4.03 9.58 -4.90
N THR A 335 -3.98 8.28 -5.21
CA THR A 335 -5.14 7.51 -5.68
C THR A 335 -6.20 7.38 -4.60
N ILE A 336 -5.80 7.03 -3.37
CA ILE A 336 -6.72 6.98 -2.22
C ILE A 336 -7.36 8.35 -2.02
N LYS A 337 -6.57 9.42 -2.03
CA LYS A 337 -7.04 10.79 -1.85
C LYS A 337 -7.98 11.25 -2.97
N TRP A 338 -7.72 10.80 -4.19
CA TRP A 338 -8.63 11.02 -5.32
C TRP A 338 -9.96 10.30 -5.08
N ILE A 339 -9.94 9.02 -4.70
CA ILE A 339 -11.13 8.24 -4.38
C ILE A 339 -11.93 8.85 -3.21
N MET A 340 -11.23 9.46 -2.25
CA MET A 340 -11.85 10.16 -1.11
C MET A 340 -12.54 11.46 -1.53
N SER A 341 -12.10 12.10 -2.60
CA SER A 341 -12.73 13.31 -3.11
C SER A 341 -14.11 12.99 -3.67
N ASN A 342 -15.08 13.89 -3.47
CA ASN A 342 -16.40 13.84 -4.10
C ASN A 342 -17.15 12.50 -3.89
N ASN A 343 -16.95 11.84 -2.74
CA ASN A 343 -17.60 10.58 -2.36
C ASN A 343 -17.53 9.46 -3.42
N ARG A 344 -16.48 9.43 -4.25
CA ARG A 344 -16.38 8.53 -5.42
C ARG A 344 -16.53 7.05 -5.05
N PHE A 345 -15.98 6.61 -3.91
CA PHE A 345 -16.16 5.23 -3.46
C PHE A 345 -17.61 4.89 -3.08
N LEU A 346 -18.35 5.83 -2.48
CA LEU A 346 -19.76 5.64 -2.12
C LEU A 346 -20.62 5.57 -3.39
N PHE A 347 -20.35 6.47 -4.35
CA PHE A 347 -20.97 6.43 -5.66
C PHE A 347 -20.72 5.10 -6.36
N TYR A 348 -19.45 4.68 -6.42
CA TYR A 348 -19.06 3.39 -6.98
C TYR A 348 -19.80 2.23 -6.29
N SER A 349 -19.82 2.19 -4.96
CA SER A 349 -20.49 1.13 -4.18
C SER A 349 -21.99 1.03 -4.47
N THR A 350 -22.62 2.15 -4.80
CA THR A 350 -24.03 2.22 -5.18
C THR A 350 -24.27 1.68 -6.60
N HIS A 351 -23.29 1.86 -7.50
CA HIS A 351 -23.40 1.53 -8.93
C HIS A 351 -22.70 0.23 -9.34
N ILE A 352 -22.00 -0.47 -8.43
CA ILE A 352 -21.33 -1.77 -8.68
C ILE A 352 -22.26 -2.79 -9.38
N ALA A 353 -23.58 -2.68 -9.21
CA ALA A 353 -24.56 -3.58 -9.80
C ALA A 353 -25.02 -3.21 -11.22
N GLN A 354 -24.62 -2.07 -11.78
CA GLN A 354 -25.13 -1.60 -13.07
C GLN A 354 -24.02 -1.09 -13.99
N VAL A 355 -23.91 -1.71 -15.17
CA VAL A 355 -23.00 -1.34 -16.26
C VAL A 355 -23.56 -0.09 -16.95
N LEU A 356 -23.02 1.08 -16.66
CA LEU A 356 -23.39 2.32 -17.35
C LEU A 356 -22.14 3.11 -17.75
N ALA A 357 -22.16 3.67 -18.96
CA ALA A 357 -21.02 4.25 -19.66
C ALA A 357 -20.79 5.76 -19.38
N GLU A 358 -21.70 6.44 -18.68
CA GLU A 358 -21.66 7.91 -18.45
C GLU A 358 -21.30 8.27 -16.99
N SER A 359 -20.08 7.94 -16.55
CA SER A 359 -19.72 8.03 -15.12
C SER A 359 -19.56 9.44 -14.55
N GLU A 360 -19.04 10.41 -15.32
CA GLU A 360 -18.76 11.77 -14.82
C GLU A 360 -20.02 12.59 -14.50
N ASP A 361 -20.99 12.62 -15.42
CA ASP A 361 -22.22 13.39 -15.25
C ASP A 361 -23.09 12.79 -14.14
N MET A 362 -23.14 11.45 -14.04
CA MET A 362 -23.80 10.75 -12.94
C MET A 362 -23.13 11.01 -11.59
N MET A 363 -21.80 11.14 -11.54
CA MET A 363 -21.07 11.50 -10.31
C MET A 363 -21.41 12.92 -9.84
N LYS A 364 -21.47 13.89 -10.77
CA LYS A 364 -21.87 15.27 -10.46
C LYS A 364 -23.31 15.33 -9.97
N GLU A 365 -24.19 14.56 -10.59
CA GLU A 365 -25.58 14.45 -10.16
C GLU A 365 -25.70 13.80 -8.78
N PHE A 366 -24.98 12.70 -8.54
CA PHE A 366 -24.93 12.04 -7.24
C PHE A 366 -24.48 13.01 -6.14
N ASN A 367 -23.37 13.73 -6.33
CA ASN A 367 -22.90 14.69 -5.35
C ASN A 367 -23.87 15.86 -5.16
N ARG A 368 -24.58 16.30 -6.21
CA ARG A 368 -25.65 17.29 -6.08
C ARG A 368 -26.80 16.78 -5.20
N TYR A 369 -27.19 15.51 -5.33
CA TYR A 369 -28.19 14.89 -4.46
C TYR A 369 -27.68 14.69 -3.03
N TYR A 370 -26.43 14.27 -2.88
CA TYR A 370 -25.87 13.78 -1.64
C TYR A 370 -25.28 14.88 -0.74
N GLU A 371 -24.58 15.86 -1.32
CA GLU A 371 -23.87 16.91 -0.58
C GLU A 371 -24.68 18.19 -0.38
N ARG A 372 -25.79 18.41 -1.11
CA ARG A 372 -26.60 19.62 -0.94
C ARG A 372 -27.19 19.73 0.47
N SER A 373 -26.52 20.48 1.34
CA SER A 373 -27.18 21.47 2.21
C SER A 373 -26.82 22.85 1.68
N ARG A 374 -27.86 23.61 1.32
CA ARG A 374 -27.88 24.95 0.69
C ARG A 374 -27.90 24.94 -0.84
#